data_AF-X0XK00-F1
#
_entry.id   AF-X0XK00-F1
#
_cell.length_a   1.000
_cell.length_b   1.000
_cell.length_c   1.000
_cell.angle_alpha   90.00
_cell.angle_beta   90.00
_cell.angle_gamma   90.00
#
_symmetry.space_group_name_H-M   'P 1'
#
loop_
_entity.id
_entity.type
_entity.pdbx_description
1 polymer ?
#
loop_
_entity_poly.entity_id
_entity_poly.type
_entity_poly.pdbx_seq_one_letter_code
_entity_poly.pdbx_strand_id
1 'polypeptide(L)'
;MLAAFLICWAHGASAVVSGITFSDVTAGAFAAVWLSDEPVSAATVRVFADGAGTSEITQTLSVTAVSTGLLLGIAKVDVSGVAADTCVYVQTETTGSSSVVEPSSPPYLEVCTEAASRKANALGRPIANDLIRHGILAPDGATPAAGALMLLSVPGLGAHPLSAFAGGGLPSPSAVADLHNLF
;
A
#
# COMPACT_ATOMS: atom_id res chain seq x y z
N MET A 1 -24.20 -35.39 -6.01
CA MET A 1 -23.12 -34.68 -6.72
C MET A 1 -23.79 -33.71 -7.67
N LEU A 2 -23.83 -32.42 -7.32
CA LEU A 2 -24.52 -31.39 -8.08
C LEU A 2 -23.50 -30.28 -8.34
N ALA A 3 -23.14 -30.07 -9.61
CA ALA A 3 -22.29 -28.96 -10.03
C ALA A 3 -23.22 -27.80 -10.43
N ALA A 4 -23.07 -26.65 -9.78
CA ALA A 4 -23.71 -25.41 -10.19
C ALA A 4 -22.69 -24.59 -10.98
N PHE A 5 -22.96 -24.37 -12.28
CA PHE A 5 -22.27 -23.38 -13.10
C PHE A 5 -22.98 -22.04 -12.92
N LEU A 6 -22.29 -21.06 -12.33
CA LEU A 6 -22.71 -19.66 -12.33
C LEU A 6 -22.09 -18.97 -13.55
N ILE A 7 -22.90 -18.72 -14.57
CA ILE A 7 -22.58 -17.78 -15.64
C ILE A 7 -23.05 -16.41 -15.14
N CYS A 8 -22.12 -15.57 -14.69
CA CYS A 8 -22.44 -14.19 -14.32
C CYS A 8 -22.49 -13.35 -15.60
N TRP A 9 -23.66 -12.80 -15.91
CA TRP A 9 -23.82 -11.81 -16.98
C TRP A 9 -23.10 -10.54 -16.56
N ALA A 10 -22.09 -10.13 -17.33
CA ALA A 10 -21.38 -8.86 -17.14
C ALA A 10 -22.36 -7.67 -17.26
N HIS A 11 -22.89 -7.25 -16.12
CA HIS A 11 -23.47 -5.92 -15.93
C HIS A 11 -22.36 -5.11 -15.27
N GLY A 12 -21.92 -4.03 -15.95
CA GLY A 12 -20.82 -3.13 -15.58
C GLY A 12 -20.17 -3.44 -14.23
N ALA A 13 -19.10 -4.25 -14.26
CA ALA A 13 -18.36 -4.59 -13.06
C ALA A 13 -17.72 -3.30 -12.55
N SER A 14 -18.24 -2.80 -11.42
CA SER A 14 -17.52 -1.81 -10.64
C SER A 14 -16.26 -2.49 -10.10
N ALA A 15 -15.08 -1.89 -10.19
CA ALA A 15 -13.85 -2.46 -9.64
C ALA A 15 -14.08 -2.76 -8.15
N VAL A 16 -14.02 -4.02 -7.73
CA VAL A 16 -14.20 -4.34 -6.31
C VAL A 16 -12.85 -4.15 -5.63
N VAL A 17 -12.78 -3.14 -4.76
CA VAL A 17 -11.59 -2.85 -3.96
C VAL A 17 -11.64 -3.62 -2.64
N SER A 18 -10.52 -4.20 -2.23
CA SER A 18 -10.40 -4.92 -0.96
C SER A 18 -8.99 -4.82 -0.36
N GLY A 19 -8.87 -5.17 0.92
CA GLY A 19 -7.56 -5.31 1.58
C GLY A 19 -6.77 -4.00 1.71
N ILE A 20 -7.46 -2.86 1.86
CA ILE A 20 -6.78 -1.57 2.03
C ILE A 20 -5.96 -1.60 3.33
N THR A 21 -4.66 -1.31 3.22
CA THR A 21 -3.72 -1.24 4.33
C THR A 21 -2.71 -0.12 4.08
N PHE A 22 -2.11 0.36 5.17
CA PHE A 22 -0.97 1.27 5.08
C PHE A 22 0.34 0.49 5.29
N SER A 23 1.36 0.87 4.54
CA SER A 23 2.72 0.33 4.62
C SER A 23 3.75 1.46 4.55
N ASP A 24 5.02 1.14 4.80
CA ASP A 24 6.14 2.08 4.66
C ASP A 24 5.91 3.41 5.42
N VAL A 25 5.25 3.31 6.58
CA VAL A 25 4.93 4.48 7.41
C VAL A 25 6.22 4.97 8.07
N THR A 26 6.48 6.26 7.92
CA THR A 26 7.64 6.96 8.45
C THR A 26 7.19 8.25 9.12
N ALA A 27 8.14 9.02 9.64
CA ALA A 27 7.86 10.33 10.24
C ALA A 27 7.38 11.42 9.25
N GLY A 28 7.27 11.15 7.96
CA GLY A 28 6.72 12.16 7.04
C GLY A 28 6.12 11.63 5.75
N ALA A 29 5.93 10.32 5.68
CA ALA A 29 5.41 9.62 4.52
C ALA A 29 4.78 8.29 4.92
N PHE A 30 3.89 7.79 4.08
CA PHE A 30 3.33 6.45 4.15
C PHE A 30 2.94 5.99 2.74
N ALA A 31 2.68 4.71 2.57
CA ALA A 31 2.07 4.17 1.36
C ALA A 31 0.69 3.58 1.68
N ALA A 32 -0.29 3.84 0.82
CA ALA A 32 -1.57 3.14 0.84
C ALA A 32 -1.52 2.01 -0.20
N VAL A 33 -1.93 0.82 0.21
CA VAL A 33 -1.91 -0.40 -0.62
C VAL A 33 -3.27 -1.05 -0.58
N TRP A 34 -3.77 -1.50 -1.74
CA TRP A 34 -5.01 -2.27 -1.81
C TRP A 34 -5.04 -3.15 -3.06
N LEU A 35 -6.05 -4.02 -3.10
CA LEU A 35 -6.30 -4.95 -4.19
C LEU A 35 -7.59 -4.58 -4.92
N SER A 36 -7.58 -4.81 -6.22
CA SER A 36 -8.69 -4.72 -7.17
C SER A 36 -8.88 -6.09 -7.81
N ASP A 37 -10.13 -6.48 -8.05
CA ASP A 37 -10.47 -7.71 -8.78
C ASP A 37 -10.22 -7.62 -10.30
N GLU A 38 -9.90 -6.43 -10.79
CA GLU A 38 -9.50 -6.14 -12.17
C GLU A 38 -8.20 -5.33 -12.26
N PRO A 39 -7.53 -5.32 -13.43
CA PRO A 39 -6.40 -4.43 -13.68
C PRO A 39 -6.73 -2.96 -13.41
N VAL A 40 -5.81 -2.27 -12.75
CA VAL A 40 -5.93 -0.85 -12.42
C VAL A 40 -5.26 -0.02 -13.51
N SER A 41 -5.98 0.98 -14.03
CA SER A 41 -5.45 1.95 -15.00
C SER A 41 -4.87 3.18 -14.32
N ALA A 42 -5.47 3.62 -13.21
CA ALA A 42 -4.96 4.67 -12.34
C ALA A 42 -5.38 4.44 -10.89
N ALA A 43 -4.53 4.82 -9.95
CA ALA A 43 -4.78 4.79 -8.52
C ALA A 43 -4.35 6.12 -7.91
N THR A 44 -5.11 6.63 -6.95
CA THR A 44 -4.72 7.81 -6.17
C THR A 44 -5.36 7.73 -4.79
N VAL A 45 -5.04 8.70 -3.93
CA VAL A 45 -5.70 8.89 -2.64
C VAL A 45 -6.06 10.35 -2.45
N ARG A 46 -7.14 10.58 -1.70
CA ARG A 46 -7.42 11.88 -1.05
C ARG A 46 -7.05 11.78 0.42
N VAL A 47 -6.44 12.85 0.92
CA VAL A 47 -5.98 12.94 2.30
C VAL A 47 -6.68 14.10 2.98
N PHE A 48 -7.21 13.85 4.17
CA PHE A 48 -7.96 14.80 4.98
C PHE A 48 -7.30 14.98 6.35
N ALA A 49 -7.38 16.19 6.90
CA ALA A 49 -6.91 16.51 8.24
C ALA A 49 -7.90 16.08 9.34
N ASP A 50 -9.13 15.72 8.98
CA ASP A 50 -10.18 15.28 9.90
C ASP A 50 -10.92 14.04 9.40
N GLY A 51 -11.39 13.22 10.33
CA GLY A 51 -12.09 11.96 10.01
C GLY A 51 -13.47 12.16 9.39
N ALA A 52 -14.03 13.37 9.45
CA ALA A 52 -15.29 13.71 8.78
C ALA A 52 -15.10 14.10 7.31
N GLY A 53 -13.86 14.23 6.83
CA GLY A 53 -13.56 14.53 5.43
C GLY A 53 -13.83 15.97 5.02
N THR A 54 -13.86 16.92 5.97
CA THR A 54 -14.22 18.32 5.69
C THR A 54 -13.04 19.20 5.29
N SER A 55 -11.82 18.81 5.68
CA SER A 55 -10.57 19.51 5.43
C SER A 55 -9.63 18.64 4.61
N GLU A 56 -9.78 18.70 3.28
CA GLU A 56 -8.88 18.01 2.35
C GLU A 56 -7.52 18.74 2.26
N ILE A 57 -6.43 17.99 2.42
CA ILE A 57 -5.04 18.48 2.37
C ILE A 57 -4.22 17.83 1.25
N THR A 58 -4.83 17.02 0.38
CA THR A 58 -4.15 16.29 -0.71
C THR A 58 -3.21 17.17 -1.53
N GLN A 59 -3.62 18.40 -1.86
CA GLN A 59 -2.87 19.33 -2.71
C GLN A 59 -1.59 19.87 -2.07
N THR A 60 -1.43 19.75 -0.74
CA THR A 60 -0.19 20.15 -0.05
C THR A 60 0.79 19.00 0.09
N LEU A 61 0.42 17.80 -0.36
CA LEU A 61 1.20 16.58 -0.26
C LEU A 61 1.70 16.15 -1.64
N SER A 62 2.73 15.31 -1.66
CA SER A 62 3.15 14.59 -2.86
C SER A 62 2.50 13.22 -2.84
N VAL A 63 1.63 12.95 -3.82
CA VAL A 63 0.89 11.69 -3.98
C VAL A 63 1.28 11.07 -5.32
N THR A 64 1.88 9.87 -5.29
CA THR A 64 2.39 9.21 -6.50
C THR A 64 1.98 7.75 -6.53
N ALA A 65 1.30 7.33 -7.59
CA ALA A 65 1.01 5.93 -7.83
C ALA A 65 2.24 5.16 -8.31
N VAL A 66 2.51 4.01 -7.70
CA VAL A 66 3.52 3.08 -8.17
C VAL A 66 2.92 2.24 -9.29
N SER A 67 3.53 2.28 -10.47
CA SER A 67 3.00 1.60 -11.67
C SER A 67 3.17 0.08 -11.66
N THR A 68 4.04 -0.43 -10.80
CA THR A 68 4.29 -1.86 -10.67
C THR A 68 3.09 -2.53 -10.00
N GLY A 69 2.62 -3.66 -10.55
CA GLY A 69 1.49 -4.41 -9.99
C GLY A 69 0.10 -3.94 -10.42
N LEU A 70 -0.04 -2.76 -11.04
CA LEU A 70 -1.34 -2.24 -11.49
C LEU A 70 -2.08 -3.21 -12.43
N LEU A 71 -1.36 -3.82 -13.39
CA LEU A 71 -1.94 -4.83 -14.30
C LEU A 71 -2.37 -6.12 -13.59
N LEU A 72 -1.91 -6.35 -12.37
CA LEU A 72 -2.29 -7.48 -11.51
C LEU A 72 -3.40 -7.10 -10.52
N GLY A 73 -3.96 -5.90 -10.63
CA GLY A 73 -4.96 -5.41 -9.68
C GLY A 73 -4.37 -4.93 -8.35
N ILE A 74 -3.05 -4.73 -8.25
CA ILE A 74 -2.41 -4.24 -7.02
C ILE A 74 -2.15 -2.75 -7.17
N ALA A 75 -2.76 -1.95 -6.30
CA ALA A 75 -2.50 -0.52 -6.22
C ALA A 75 -1.60 -0.22 -5.02
N LYS A 76 -0.56 0.57 -5.26
CA LYS A 76 0.26 1.20 -4.22
C LYS A 76 0.40 2.68 -4.55
N VAL A 77 0.10 3.54 -3.59
CA VAL A 77 0.22 4.99 -3.72
C VAL A 77 1.10 5.50 -2.58
N ASP A 78 2.22 6.09 -2.94
CA ASP A 78 3.15 6.73 -2.00
C ASP A 78 2.67 8.16 -1.71
N VAL A 79 2.57 8.50 -0.42
CA VAL A 79 2.18 9.82 0.08
C VAL A 79 3.33 10.37 0.93
N SER A 80 3.78 11.59 0.62
CA SER A 80 4.84 12.25 1.39
C SER A 80 4.56 13.74 1.60
N GLY A 81 5.24 14.33 2.59
CA GLY A 81 5.04 15.72 3.00
C GLY A 81 4.07 15.89 4.18
N VAL A 82 3.69 14.78 4.82
CA VAL A 82 2.93 14.80 6.07
C VAL A 82 3.88 15.15 7.22
N ALA A 83 3.40 15.88 8.23
CA ALA A 83 4.19 16.15 9.42
C ALA A 83 4.43 14.87 10.23
N ALA A 84 5.47 14.85 11.05
CA ALA A 84 5.72 13.74 11.99
C ALA A 84 4.68 13.71 13.11
N ASP A 85 4.46 12.54 13.70
CA ASP A 85 3.52 12.32 14.81
C ASP A 85 2.13 12.89 14.51
N THR A 86 1.64 12.71 13.29
CA THR A 86 0.40 13.33 12.80
C THR A 86 -0.51 12.27 12.19
N CYS A 87 -1.74 12.18 12.70
CA CYS A 87 -2.79 11.36 12.12
C CYS A 87 -3.52 12.11 11.00
N VAL A 88 -3.69 11.44 9.87
CA VAL A 88 -4.46 11.90 8.71
C VAL A 88 -5.46 10.83 8.30
N TYR A 89 -6.45 11.21 7.51
CA TYR A 89 -7.52 10.33 7.08
C TYR A 89 -7.52 10.18 5.57
N VAL A 90 -7.66 8.95 5.08
CA VAL A 90 -7.42 8.62 3.68
C VAL A 90 -8.64 7.99 3.04
N GLN A 91 -8.98 8.47 1.85
CA GLN A 91 -9.91 7.83 0.92
C GLN A 91 -9.12 7.41 -0.32
N THR A 92 -9.24 6.16 -0.71
CA THR A 92 -8.62 5.61 -1.91
C THR A 92 -9.50 5.85 -3.13
N GLU A 93 -8.88 6.07 -4.29
CA GLU A 93 -9.58 6.11 -5.57
C GLU A 93 -8.89 5.16 -6.55
N THR A 94 -9.67 4.29 -7.16
CA THR A 94 -9.22 3.31 -8.14
C THR A 94 -9.97 3.54 -9.45
N THR A 95 -9.25 3.58 -10.56
CA THR A 95 -9.83 3.63 -11.91
C THR A 95 -9.38 2.40 -12.69
N GLY A 96 -10.32 1.52 -13.00
CA GLY A 96 -10.15 0.37 -13.90
C GLY A 96 -11.10 0.48 -15.09
N SER A 97 -11.99 -0.48 -15.26
CA SER A 97 -13.15 -0.37 -16.16
C SER A 97 -14.19 0.64 -15.66
N SER A 98 -14.16 0.92 -14.37
CA SER A 98 -14.97 1.91 -13.65
C SER A 98 -14.11 2.65 -12.61
N SER A 99 -14.64 3.74 -12.07
CA SER A 99 -14.01 4.47 -10.97
C SER A 99 -14.69 4.15 -9.65
N VAL A 100 -13.91 3.78 -8.65
CA VAL A 100 -14.37 3.38 -7.32
C VAL A 100 -13.59 4.14 -6.26
N VAL A 101 -14.30 4.61 -5.24
CA VAL A 101 -13.73 5.35 -4.11
C VAL A 101 -14.06 4.65 -2.80
N GLU A 102 -13.06 4.43 -1.94
CA GLU A 102 -13.23 3.70 -0.69
C GLU A 102 -12.43 4.30 0.47
N PRO A 103 -13.03 4.49 1.66
CA PRO A 103 -14.46 4.36 1.95
C PRO A 103 -15.31 5.40 1.19
N SER A 104 -16.50 5.03 0.71
CA SER A 104 -17.39 5.96 -0.02
C SER A 104 -17.95 7.10 0.83
N SER A 105 -17.88 7.00 2.16
CA SER A 105 -18.27 8.04 3.11
C SER A 105 -17.48 7.91 4.43
N PRO A 106 -17.41 8.98 5.24
CA PRO A 106 -16.76 8.94 6.56
C PRO A 106 -17.32 7.85 7.50
N PRO A 107 -16.51 7.34 8.45
CA PRO A 107 -15.13 7.72 8.73
C PRO A 107 -14.15 7.16 7.69
N TYR A 108 -13.21 8.00 7.27
CA TYR A 108 -12.13 7.58 6.38
C TYR A 108 -11.01 6.85 7.14
N LEU A 109 -10.11 6.20 6.41
CA LEU A 109 -9.08 5.35 6.99
C LEU A 109 -8.00 6.19 7.66
N GLU A 110 -7.83 6.03 8.97
CA GLU A 110 -6.82 6.75 9.73
C GLU A 110 -5.43 6.11 9.56
N VAL A 111 -4.41 6.96 9.38
CA VAL A 111 -3.00 6.58 9.46
C VAL A 111 -2.24 7.68 10.19
N CYS A 112 -1.39 7.30 11.14
CA CYS A 112 -0.56 8.23 11.89
C CYS A 112 0.90 8.04 11.46
N THR A 113 1.56 9.13 11.07
CA THR A 113 2.99 9.13 10.84
C THR A 113 3.74 8.94 12.15
N GLU A 114 4.94 8.39 12.04
CA GLU A 114 5.77 8.11 13.19
C GLU A 114 6.32 9.38 13.83
N ALA A 115 6.67 9.31 15.11
CA ALA A 115 7.33 10.42 15.77
C ALA A 115 8.71 10.68 15.14
N ALA A 116 9.12 11.95 15.08
CA ALA A 116 10.45 12.32 14.61
C ALA A 116 11.52 11.79 15.58
N SER A 117 12.05 10.60 15.33
CA SER A 117 13.08 9.99 16.15
C SER A 117 14.47 10.13 15.51
N ARG A 118 15.50 10.26 16.36
CA ARG A 118 16.86 9.91 15.96
C ARG A 118 16.96 8.39 16.08
N LYS A 119 16.91 7.67 14.96
CA LYS A 119 16.89 6.20 14.88
C LYS A 119 17.90 5.59 15.84
N ALA A 120 17.40 5.11 16.97
CA ALA A 120 18.18 4.49 18.01
C ALA A 120 17.37 3.31 18.56
N ASN A 121 17.95 2.12 18.64
CA ASN A 121 17.31 0.96 19.25
C ASN A 121 17.05 1.20 20.75
N ALA A 122 16.43 0.23 21.43
CA ALA A 122 16.18 0.31 22.88
C ALA A 122 17.44 0.56 23.75
N LEU A 123 18.64 0.43 23.17
CA LEU A 123 19.93 0.70 23.80
C LEU A 123 20.57 2.03 23.33
N GLY A 124 19.83 2.88 22.62
CA GLY A 124 20.34 4.16 22.12
C GLY A 124 21.30 4.06 20.93
N ARG A 125 21.41 2.89 20.28
CA ARG A 125 22.37 2.66 19.16
C ARG A 125 21.69 2.84 17.81
N PRO A 126 22.39 3.34 16.78
CA PRO A 126 21.86 3.40 15.42
C PRO A 126 21.21 2.07 15.02
N ILE A 127 19.99 2.13 14.50
CA ILE A 127 19.31 0.96 13.94
C ILE A 127 20.13 0.54 12.71
N ALA A 128 20.63 -0.70 12.69
CA ALA A 128 21.36 -1.23 11.55
C ALA A 128 20.42 -1.22 10.34
N ASN A 129 20.87 -0.56 9.26
CA ASN A 129 20.15 -0.51 8.00
C ASN A 129 20.42 -1.80 7.22
N ASP A 130 19.56 -2.79 7.40
CA ASP A 130 19.65 -4.05 6.67
C ASP A 130 18.62 -4.08 5.54
N LEU A 131 19.04 -4.64 4.40
CA LEU A 131 18.16 -4.94 3.29
C LEU A 131 17.77 -6.42 3.35
N ILE A 132 16.46 -6.71 3.37
CA ILE A 132 15.96 -8.06 3.23
C ILE A 132 15.61 -8.30 1.77
N ARG A 133 16.25 -9.29 1.14
CA ARG A 133 15.90 -9.79 -0.19
C ARG A 133 15.10 -11.08 -0.07
N HIS A 134 13.96 -11.13 -0.74
CA HIS A 134 13.12 -12.32 -0.83
C HIS A 134 12.78 -12.64 -2.29
N GLY A 135 12.75 -13.93 -2.63
CA GLY A 135 12.34 -14.41 -3.96
C GLY A 135 10.85 -14.72 -3.98
N ILE A 136 10.09 -14.05 -4.84
CA ILE A 136 8.65 -14.25 -5.01
C ILE A 136 8.39 -15.03 -6.30
N LEU A 137 7.86 -16.24 -6.13
CA LEU A 137 7.47 -17.13 -7.21
C LEU A 137 5.94 -17.25 -7.25
N ALA A 138 5.42 -17.60 -8.41
CA ALA A 138 4.02 -17.95 -8.59
C ALA A 138 3.68 -19.24 -7.81
N PRO A 139 2.39 -19.60 -7.66
CA PRO A 139 1.98 -20.79 -6.91
C PRO A 139 2.56 -22.12 -7.44
N ASP A 140 3.08 -22.14 -8.67
CA ASP A 140 3.81 -23.28 -9.24
C ASP A 140 5.20 -23.50 -8.61
N GLY A 141 5.67 -22.56 -7.79
CA GLY A 141 6.97 -22.61 -7.13
C GLY A 141 8.16 -22.45 -8.07
N ALA A 142 7.96 -22.02 -9.32
CA ALA A 142 9.01 -21.96 -10.34
C ALA A 142 8.99 -20.65 -11.16
N THR A 143 7.81 -20.14 -11.52
CA THR A 143 7.69 -18.96 -12.37
C THR A 143 7.88 -17.69 -11.54
N PRO A 144 8.74 -16.73 -11.94
CA PRO A 144 8.86 -15.45 -11.25
C PRO A 144 7.53 -14.68 -11.23
N ALA A 145 7.08 -14.27 -10.04
CA ALA A 145 5.86 -13.47 -9.88
C ALA A 145 6.16 -11.96 -10.01
N ALA A 146 6.61 -11.53 -11.19
CA ALA A 146 6.92 -10.13 -11.44
C ALA A 146 5.68 -9.24 -11.20
N GLY A 147 5.84 -8.14 -10.47
CA GLY A 147 4.75 -7.25 -10.08
C GLY A 147 3.97 -7.68 -8.85
N ALA A 148 4.24 -8.86 -8.28
CA ALA A 148 3.65 -9.25 -6.99
C ALA A 148 4.20 -8.36 -5.87
N LEU A 149 3.35 -8.07 -4.88
CA LEU A 149 3.72 -7.26 -3.73
C LEU A 149 4.05 -8.14 -2.52
N MET A 150 5.21 -7.89 -1.91
CA MET A 150 5.53 -8.40 -0.58
C MET A 150 5.17 -7.35 0.47
N LEU A 151 4.43 -7.77 1.49
CA LEU A 151 4.27 -7.03 2.74
C LEU A 151 5.07 -7.75 3.83
N LEU A 152 6.04 -7.05 4.41
CA LEU A 152 6.90 -7.56 5.47
C LEU A 152 6.52 -6.91 6.80
N SER A 153 5.84 -7.66 7.66
CA SER A 153 5.60 -7.28 9.05
C SER A 153 6.65 -7.92 9.96
N VAL A 154 7.23 -7.14 10.86
CA VAL A 154 8.14 -7.65 11.90
C VAL A 154 7.51 -7.40 13.27
N PRO A 155 6.87 -8.43 13.87
CA PRO A 155 6.16 -8.27 15.13
C PRO A 155 7.05 -7.67 16.23
N GLY A 156 6.53 -6.65 16.90
CA GLY A 156 7.21 -6.00 18.02
C GLY A 156 8.27 -4.96 17.64
N LEU A 157 8.53 -4.73 16.35
CA LEU A 157 9.43 -3.68 15.86
C LEU A 157 8.73 -2.57 15.08
N GLY A 158 7.50 -2.78 14.64
CA GLY A 158 6.70 -1.70 14.06
C GLY A 158 5.23 -2.00 13.89
N ALA A 159 4.43 -0.94 13.81
CA ALA A 159 2.97 -1.03 13.69
C ALA A 159 2.52 -1.33 12.24
N HIS A 160 3.33 -0.92 11.26
CA HIS A 160 3.00 -1.01 9.84
C HIS A 160 3.99 -1.92 9.09
N PRO A 161 3.52 -2.68 8.09
CA PRO A 161 4.41 -3.47 7.24
C PRO A 161 5.29 -2.58 6.35
N LEU A 162 6.42 -3.12 5.94
CA LEU A 162 7.18 -2.62 4.79
C LEU A 162 6.63 -3.25 3.51
N SER A 163 6.68 -2.53 2.39
CA SER A 163 6.18 -3.07 1.11
C SER A 163 7.19 -2.97 -0.03
N ALA A 164 7.31 -4.05 -0.81
CA ALA A 164 8.23 -4.12 -1.93
C ALA A 164 7.67 -4.98 -3.07
N PHE A 165 7.78 -4.48 -4.30
CA PHE A 165 7.38 -5.25 -5.48
C PHE A 165 8.49 -6.18 -5.95
N ALA A 166 8.12 -7.41 -6.33
CA ALA A 166 9.00 -8.28 -7.11
C ALA A 166 9.24 -7.67 -8.49
N GLY A 167 10.50 -7.47 -8.85
CA GLY A 167 10.85 -6.76 -10.09
C GLY A 167 10.87 -5.23 -9.97
N GLY A 168 10.54 -4.67 -8.79
CA GLY A 168 10.51 -3.23 -8.52
C GLY A 168 11.89 -2.62 -8.29
N GLY A 169 12.73 -2.61 -9.32
CA GLY A 169 14.09 -2.05 -9.28
C GLY A 169 15.22 -3.09 -9.22
N LEU A 170 14.88 -4.38 -9.17
CA LEU A 170 15.82 -5.51 -9.30
C LEU A 170 15.26 -6.56 -10.24
N PRO A 171 16.09 -7.45 -10.81
CA PRO A 171 15.59 -8.57 -11.60
C PRO A 171 14.66 -9.48 -10.78
N SER A 172 13.49 -9.79 -11.37
CA SER A 172 12.61 -10.84 -10.88
C SER A 172 13.36 -12.17 -10.72
N PRO A 173 13.04 -13.00 -9.72
CA PRO A 173 11.89 -12.94 -8.81
C PRO A 173 12.10 -12.07 -7.54
N SER A 174 13.08 -11.17 -7.52
CA SER A 174 13.48 -10.52 -6.25
C SER A 174 12.58 -9.35 -5.87
N ALA A 175 12.17 -9.31 -4.60
CA ALA A 175 11.74 -8.10 -3.90
C ALA A 175 12.74 -7.76 -2.80
N VAL A 176 12.98 -6.48 -2.56
CA VAL A 176 13.87 -6.01 -1.50
C VAL A 176 13.14 -5.00 -0.62
N ALA A 177 13.07 -5.30 0.67
CA ALA A 177 12.56 -4.40 1.68
C ALA A 177 13.72 -3.78 2.45
N ASP A 178 13.67 -2.47 2.63
CA ASP A 178 14.63 -1.71 3.43
C ASP A 178 14.12 -1.60 4.88
N LEU A 179 14.83 -2.24 5.81
CA LEU A 179 14.46 -2.19 7.24
C LEU A 179 14.72 -0.84 7.89
N HIS A 180 15.33 0.11 7.18
CA HIS A 180 15.49 1.46 7.65
C HIS A 180 14.14 2.09 8.01
N ASN A 181 13.05 1.72 7.34
CA ASN A 181 11.72 2.29 7.58
C ASN A 181 10.86 1.48 8.54
N LEU A 182 11.47 0.60 9.34
CA LEU A 182 10.78 -0.11 10.41
C LEU A 182 10.75 0.79 11.67
N PHE A 183 9.56 1.23 12.06
CA PHE A 183 9.28 2.11 13.19
C PHE A 183 8.19 1.51 14.08
#